data_AF-A0A7Z9IAG5-F1
#
_entry.id   AF-A0A7Z9IAG5-F1
#
_cell.length_a   1.000
_cell.length_b   1.000
_cell.length_c   1.000
_cell.angle_alpha   90.00
_cell.angle_beta   90.00
_cell.angle_gamma   90.00
#
_symmetry.space_group_name_H-M   'P 1'
#
loop_
_entity.id
_entity.type
_entity.pdbx_description
1 polymer ?
#
loop_
_entity_poly.entity_id
_entity_poly.type
_entity_poly.pdbx_seq_one_letter_code
_entity_poly.pdbx_strand_id
1 'polypeptide(L)'
;MRGYLATFDAPDPSDAYQIVGYQEYANALNQLIPLVQNANAEQLEAYNEIVSELDEFSVYVNLSRRFGRLAGTSLAQRYKQSYLHEFPQVPNDDFRRRGIGWVLALARLEHGAVEVGYQDNANPFSLNTLTAIERMPFSELLLDGVRSHYWTMSSDPVTYQLIKGQVAKVSDRTALAHGRRAVMVQHMLEALDKIAGNSFEPAQRSELQTWHRELSSIREGVTYVMVETYRAVIEQQRFEQMKLRGCPALVDGIRRDISEGKGQVTVKGDR
;
A
#
# COMPACT_ATOMS: atom_id res chain seq x y z
N MET A 1 9.51 35.11 18.80
CA MET A 1 9.61 34.18 17.65
C MET A 1 8.22 33.69 17.33
N ARG A 2 7.58 34.18 16.27
CA ARG A 2 6.27 33.70 15.80
C ARG A 2 6.53 32.73 14.65
N GLY A 3 6.33 31.44 14.88
CA GLY A 3 6.35 30.43 13.82
C GLY A 3 5.07 30.55 12.99
N TYR A 4 5.20 30.58 11.67
CA TYR A 4 4.07 30.53 10.76
C TYR A 4 3.73 29.06 10.50
N LEU A 5 2.55 28.62 10.94
CA LEU A 5 1.99 27.29 10.67
C LEU A 5 1.30 27.32 9.30
N ALA A 6 1.74 26.47 8.37
CA ALA A 6 0.99 26.19 7.16
C ALA A 6 -0.35 25.52 7.51
N THR A 7 -1.45 26.04 6.98
CA THR A 7 -2.80 25.46 7.12
C THR A 7 -3.07 24.45 6.03
N PHE A 8 -3.17 23.18 6.41
CA PHE A 8 -3.40 22.07 5.49
C PHE A 8 -4.88 21.63 5.52
N ASP A 9 -5.49 21.40 4.36
CA ASP A 9 -6.84 20.81 4.28
C ASP A 9 -6.81 19.37 4.87
N ALA A 10 -7.86 18.97 5.59
CA ALA A 10 -8.03 17.57 5.98
C ALA A 10 -8.33 16.71 4.74
N PRO A 11 -7.89 15.45 4.68
CA PRO A 11 -8.28 14.51 3.63
C PRO A 11 -9.81 14.40 3.56
N ASP A 12 -10.39 14.39 2.36
CA ASP A 12 -11.82 14.23 2.16
C ASP A 12 -12.16 12.75 1.95
N PRO A 13 -12.91 12.10 2.86
CA PRO A 13 -13.36 10.72 2.68
C PRO A 13 -14.13 10.48 1.38
N SER A 14 -14.70 11.53 0.77
CA SER A 14 -15.38 11.47 -0.53
C SER A 14 -14.43 11.08 -1.68
N ASP A 15 -13.12 11.32 -1.53
CA ASP A 15 -12.11 10.98 -2.55
C ASP A 15 -11.98 9.46 -2.75
N ALA A 16 -12.22 8.65 -1.71
CA ALA A 16 -12.20 7.19 -1.83
C ALA A 16 -13.30 6.66 -2.76
N TYR A 17 -14.49 7.27 -2.73
CA TYR A 17 -15.63 6.91 -3.57
C TYR A 17 -15.43 7.24 -5.06
N GLN A 18 -14.42 8.06 -5.39
CA GLN A 18 -14.06 8.34 -6.78
C GLN A 18 -13.12 7.28 -7.37
N ILE A 19 -12.61 6.36 -6.56
CA ILE A 19 -11.74 5.27 -7.00
C ILE A 19 -12.59 4.13 -7.54
N VAL A 20 -12.39 3.81 -8.81
CA VAL A 20 -13.04 2.68 -9.50
C VAL A 20 -12.81 1.40 -8.69
N GLY A 21 -13.88 0.66 -8.40
CA GLY A 21 -13.83 -0.59 -7.64
C GLY A 21 -14.07 -0.43 -6.14
N TYR A 22 -13.90 0.77 -5.56
CA TYR A 22 -14.00 0.94 -4.10
C TYR A 22 -15.39 0.57 -3.56
N GLN A 23 -16.46 1.04 -4.21
CA GLN A 23 -17.83 0.72 -3.82
C GLN A 23 -18.15 -0.77 -4.05
N GLU A 24 -17.63 -1.35 -5.12
CA GLU A 24 -17.81 -2.75 -5.45
C GLU A 24 -17.16 -3.65 -4.39
N TYR A 25 -15.94 -3.34 -3.95
CA TYR A 25 -15.28 -4.08 -2.88
C TYR A 25 -15.96 -3.87 -1.52
N ALA A 26 -16.37 -2.64 -1.20
CA ALA A 26 -17.12 -2.36 0.02
C ALA A 26 -18.44 -3.14 0.07
N ASN A 27 -19.19 -3.14 -1.03
CA ASN A 27 -20.44 -3.89 -1.17
C ASN A 27 -20.21 -5.39 -1.09
N ALA A 28 -19.16 -5.91 -1.72
CA ALA A 28 -18.79 -7.32 -1.62
C ALA A 28 -18.52 -7.71 -0.17
N LEU A 29 -17.73 -6.93 0.58
CA LEU A 29 -17.48 -7.19 2.01
C LEU A 29 -18.76 -7.14 2.84
N ASN A 30 -19.59 -6.11 2.63
CA ASN A 30 -20.84 -5.91 3.36
C ASN A 30 -21.87 -7.03 3.13
N GLN A 31 -21.84 -7.70 1.98
CA GLN A 31 -22.77 -8.79 1.65
C GLN A 31 -22.19 -10.18 1.96
N LEU A 32 -20.93 -10.40 1.61
CA LEU A 32 -20.31 -11.73 1.69
C LEU A 32 -19.84 -12.07 3.11
N ILE A 33 -19.38 -11.10 3.92
CA ILE A 33 -18.99 -11.38 5.31
C ILE A 33 -20.19 -11.94 6.11
N PRO A 34 -21.37 -11.28 6.13
CA PRO A 34 -22.52 -11.84 6.84
C PRO A 34 -22.99 -13.17 6.24
N LEU A 35 -22.95 -13.32 4.92
CA LEU A 35 -23.33 -14.57 4.25
C LEU A 35 -22.50 -15.76 4.76
N VAL A 36 -21.18 -15.60 4.80
CA VAL A 36 -20.23 -16.63 5.24
C VAL A 36 -20.32 -16.87 6.75
N GLN A 37 -20.46 -15.82 7.55
CA GLN A 37 -20.53 -15.94 9.01
C GLN A 37 -21.81 -16.64 9.49
N ASN A 38 -22.91 -16.51 8.74
CA ASN A 38 -24.19 -17.16 9.07
C ASN A 38 -24.37 -18.53 8.39
N ALA A 39 -23.41 -18.96 7.57
CA ALA A 39 -23.46 -20.25 6.89
C ALA A 39 -23.08 -21.40 7.83
N ASN A 40 -23.78 -22.52 7.72
CA ASN A 40 -23.27 -23.80 8.23
C ASN A 40 -22.23 -24.40 7.26
N ALA A 41 -21.63 -25.53 7.63
CA ALA A 41 -20.57 -26.15 6.83
C ALA A 41 -21.02 -26.57 5.41
N GLU A 42 -22.23 -27.12 5.28
CA GLU A 42 -22.80 -27.55 4.00
C GLU A 42 -23.08 -26.36 3.08
N GLN A 43 -23.66 -25.29 3.63
CA GLN A 43 -23.90 -24.04 2.89
C GLN A 43 -22.59 -23.40 2.44
N LEU A 44 -21.58 -23.40 3.31
CA LEU A 44 -20.27 -22.82 2.99
C LEU A 44 -19.56 -23.61 1.88
N GLU A 45 -19.65 -24.93 1.92
CA GLU A 45 -19.15 -25.81 0.85
C GLU A 45 -19.86 -25.52 -0.47
N ALA A 46 -21.20 -25.43 -0.46
CA ALA A 46 -21.99 -25.08 -1.65
C ALA A 46 -21.64 -23.69 -2.21
N TYR A 47 -21.48 -22.68 -1.35
CA TYR A 47 -21.05 -21.34 -1.79
C TYR A 47 -19.66 -21.39 -2.43
N ASN A 48 -18.75 -22.15 -1.84
CA ASN A 48 -17.41 -22.31 -2.36
C ASN A 48 -17.41 -23.02 -3.72
N GLU A 49 -18.21 -24.07 -3.89
CA GLU A 49 -18.40 -24.79 -5.15
C GLU A 49 -18.92 -23.86 -6.25
N ILE A 50 -20.05 -23.18 -5.99
CA ILE A 50 -20.67 -22.24 -6.95
C ILE A 50 -19.66 -21.17 -7.39
N VAL A 51 -18.97 -20.52 -6.45
CA VAL A 51 -17.98 -19.48 -6.78
C VAL A 51 -16.76 -20.07 -7.51
N SER A 52 -16.41 -21.34 -7.26
CA SER A 52 -15.28 -21.98 -7.91
C SER A 52 -15.54 -22.36 -9.36
N GLU A 53 -16.80 -22.54 -9.76
CA GLU A 53 -17.16 -22.81 -11.16
C GLU A 53 -17.14 -21.55 -12.04
N LEU A 54 -17.27 -20.38 -11.43
CA LEU A 54 -17.34 -19.09 -12.12
C LEU A 54 -15.95 -18.53 -12.41
N ASP A 55 -15.62 -18.47 -13.70
CA ASP A 55 -14.31 -18.09 -14.19
C ASP A 55 -13.97 -16.62 -13.87
N GLU A 56 -14.97 -15.74 -13.81
CA GLU A 56 -14.88 -14.33 -13.45
C GLU A 56 -14.47 -14.07 -12.00
N PHE A 57 -14.65 -15.04 -11.10
CA PHE A 57 -14.26 -14.94 -9.69
C PHE A 57 -12.89 -15.54 -9.40
N SER A 58 -12.13 -15.81 -10.45
CA SER A 58 -10.78 -16.32 -10.31
C SER A 58 -9.82 -15.24 -9.87
N VAL A 59 -9.07 -15.54 -8.81
CA VAL A 59 -8.06 -14.66 -8.24
C VAL A 59 -6.69 -15.18 -8.65
N TYR A 60 -5.87 -14.32 -9.26
CA TYR A 60 -4.52 -14.68 -9.66
C TYR A 60 -3.51 -14.27 -8.59
N VAL A 61 -2.70 -15.23 -8.17
CA VAL A 61 -1.66 -15.06 -7.14
C VAL A 61 -0.26 -15.12 -7.74
N ASN A 62 0.76 -14.92 -6.89
CA ASN A 62 2.18 -14.89 -7.24
C ASN A 62 2.47 -14.02 -8.47
N LEU A 63 1.78 -12.87 -8.61
CA LEU A 63 1.96 -11.95 -9.73
C LEU A 63 3.38 -11.35 -9.72
N SER A 64 4.03 -11.31 -8.54
CA SER A 64 5.41 -10.87 -8.40
C SER A 64 6.41 -11.73 -9.18
N ARG A 65 6.07 -12.99 -9.52
CA ARG A 65 6.94 -13.90 -10.31
C ARG A 65 7.45 -13.28 -11.61
N ARG A 66 6.72 -12.31 -12.17
CA ARG A 66 7.14 -11.58 -13.38
C ARG A 66 8.52 -10.93 -13.23
N PHE A 67 8.91 -10.50 -12.04
CA PHE A 67 10.21 -9.90 -11.78
C PHE A 67 11.36 -10.92 -11.93
N GLY A 68 11.12 -12.18 -11.56
CA GLY A 68 12.07 -13.28 -11.76
C GLY A 68 12.22 -13.72 -13.23
N ARG A 69 11.27 -13.36 -14.10
CA ARG A 69 11.27 -13.68 -15.55
C ARG A 69 12.06 -12.67 -16.40
N LEU A 70 12.51 -11.56 -15.82
CA LEU A 70 13.34 -10.54 -16.48
C LEU A 70 14.80 -11.02 -16.61
N ALA A 71 15.02 -12.13 -17.32
CA ALA A 71 16.31 -12.81 -17.41
C ALA A 71 17.45 -11.86 -17.82
N GLY A 72 18.63 -12.03 -17.23
CA GLY A 72 19.81 -11.20 -17.49
C GLY A 72 19.82 -9.84 -16.79
N THR A 73 18.76 -9.47 -16.06
CA THR A 73 18.74 -8.22 -15.28
C THR A 73 19.21 -8.44 -13.84
N SER A 74 19.83 -7.41 -13.26
CA SER A 74 20.15 -7.38 -11.82
C SER A 74 18.89 -7.50 -10.95
N LEU A 75 17.74 -7.02 -11.44
CA LEU A 75 16.45 -7.14 -10.76
C LEU A 75 16.01 -8.60 -10.64
N ALA A 76 16.07 -9.39 -11.71
CA ALA A 76 15.70 -10.80 -11.66
C ALA A 76 16.64 -11.61 -10.76
N GLN A 77 17.94 -11.26 -10.71
CA GLN A 77 18.87 -11.88 -9.78
C GLN A 77 18.51 -11.56 -8.32
N ARG A 78 18.27 -10.29 -8.00
CA ARG A 78 17.85 -9.88 -6.64
C ARG A 78 16.53 -10.52 -6.23
N TYR A 79 15.55 -10.60 -7.14
CA TYR A 79 14.28 -11.27 -6.87
C TYR A 79 14.48 -12.75 -6.49
N LYS A 80 15.33 -13.48 -7.24
CA LYS A 80 15.63 -14.89 -6.96
C LYS A 80 16.44 -15.12 -5.68
N GLN A 81 17.06 -14.08 -5.13
CA GLN A 81 17.81 -14.13 -3.86
C GLN A 81 16.95 -13.81 -2.64
N SER A 82 15.73 -13.29 -2.83
CA SER A 82 14.79 -12.98 -1.75
C SER A 82 14.38 -14.25 -1.02
N TYR A 83 14.29 -14.24 0.31
CA TYR A 83 13.70 -15.33 1.10
C TYR A 83 12.17 -15.40 0.97
N LEU A 84 11.56 -14.34 0.41
CA LEU A 84 10.13 -14.22 0.17
C LEU A 84 9.73 -14.55 -1.27
N HIS A 85 10.68 -14.94 -2.13
CA HIS A 85 10.34 -15.43 -3.47
C HIS A 85 9.59 -16.75 -3.37
N GLU A 86 8.56 -16.91 -4.21
CA GLU A 86 7.76 -18.12 -4.25
C GLU A 86 7.97 -18.87 -5.55
N PHE A 87 8.15 -20.18 -5.41
CA PHE A 87 8.21 -21.13 -6.51
C PHE A 87 6.80 -21.66 -6.80
N PRO A 88 6.50 -22.07 -8.05
CA PRO A 88 5.27 -22.79 -8.37
C PRO A 88 5.09 -23.98 -7.43
N GLN A 89 3.90 -24.17 -6.86
CA GLN A 89 3.63 -25.32 -5.98
C GLN A 89 3.61 -26.63 -6.78
N VAL A 90 3.25 -26.56 -8.07
CA VAL A 90 3.27 -27.67 -9.02
C VAL A 90 3.83 -27.22 -10.37
N PRO A 91 4.38 -28.13 -11.21
CA PRO A 91 5.01 -27.78 -12.49
C PRO A 91 4.15 -26.95 -13.45
N ASN A 92 2.82 -27.04 -13.33
CA ASN A 92 1.84 -26.33 -14.17
C ASN A 92 0.88 -25.46 -13.34
N ASP A 93 1.34 -24.91 -12.20
CA ASP A 93 0.53 -23.96 -11.43
C ASP A 93 0.27 -22.72 -12.30
N ASP A 94 -0.99 -22.52 -12.70
CA ASP A 94 -1.42 -21.34 -13.44
C ASP A 94 -1.60 -20.11 -12.52
N PHE A 95 -1.39 -20.32 -11.22
CA PHE A 95 -1.58 -19.35 -10.15
C PHE A 95 -3.00 -18.81 -10.08
N ARG A 96 -3.96 -19.57 -10.60
CA ARG A 96 -5.38 -19.28 -10.49
C ARG A 96 -5.88 -19.91 -9.20
N ARG A 97 -6.57 -19.12 -8.39
CA ARG A 97 -7.21 -19.55 -7.16
C ARG A 97 -8.69 -19.23 -7.25
N ARG A 98 -9.52 -20.10 -6.69
CA ARG A 98 -10.98 -20.05 -6.84
C ARG A 98 -11.67 -20.33 -5.51
N GLY A 99 -12.90 -19.88 -5.40
CA GLY A 99 -13.73 -20.07 -4.22
C GLY A 99 -13.97 -18.79 -3.43
N ILE A 100 -14.99 -18.82 -2.57
CA ILE A 100 -15.51 -17.63 -1.89
C ILE A 100 -14.49 -16.99 -0.95
N GLY A 101 -13.61 -17.79 -0.32
CA GLY A 101 -12.53 -17.27 0.52
C GLY A 101 -11.53 -16.41 -0.24
N TRP A 102 -11.24 -16.73 -1.51
CA TRP A 102 -10.34 -15.95 -2.35
C TRP A 102 -10.97 -14.64 -2.82
N VAL A 103 -12.25 -14.66 -3.20
CA VAL A 103 -13.00 -13.47 -3.57
C VAL A 103 -13.10 -12.50 -2.40
N LEU A 104 -13.42 -13.01 -1.21
CA LEU A 104 -13.54 -12.19 0.00
C LEU A 104 -12.20 -11.56 0.39
N ALA A 105 -11.13 -12.35 0.34
CA ALA A 105 -9.77 -11.88 0.59
C ALA A 105 -9.31 -10.81 -0.40
N LEU A 106 -9.61 -10.97 -1.70
CA LEU A 106 -9.30 -9.96 -2.71
C LEU A 106 -10.05 -8.66 -2.45
N ALA A 107 -11.38 -8.74 -2.23
CA ALA A 107 -12.18 -7.56 -1.91
C ALA A 107 -11.65 -6.83 -0.67
N ARG A 108 -11.22 -7.58 0.37
CA ARG A 108 -10.64 -7.03 1.59
C ARG A 108 -9.30 -6.33 1.33
N LEU A 109 -8.43 -6.95 0.55
CA LEU A 109 -7.13 -6.37 0.20
C LEU A 109 -7.31 -5.07 -0.57
N GLU A 110 -8.13 -5.09 -1.63
CA GLU A 110 -8.31 -3.93 -2.51
C GLU A 110 -9.05 -2.79 -1.80
N HIS A 111 -10.11 -3.10 -1.05
CA HIS A 111 -10.80 -2.10 -0.23
C HIS A 111 -9.86 -1.45 0.77
N GLY A 112 -9.12 -2.26 1.55
CA GLY A 112 -8.20 -1.76 2.56
C GLY A 112 -7.05 -0.95 1.95
N ALA A 113 -6.53 -1.36 0.79
CA ALA A 113 -5.49 -0.62 0.08
C ALA A 113 -5.95 0.79 -0.35
N VAL A 114 -7.21 0.93 -0.78
CA VAL A 114 -7.82 2.24 -1.06
C VAL A 114 -8.01 3.03 0.23
N GLU A 115 -8.54 2.44 1.30
CA GLU A 115 -8.73 3.15 2.58
C GLU A 115 -7.44 3.75 3.13
N VAL A 116 -6.33 3.01 3.09
CA VAL A 116 -5.00 3.51 3.51
C VAL A 116 -4.61 4.78 2.75
N GLY A 117 -4.98 4.86 1.47
CA GLY A 117 -4.62 5.97 0.60
C GLY A 117 -5.44 7.25 0.83
N TYR A 118 -6.61 7.17 1.46
CA TYR A 118 -7.62 8.24 1.42
C TYR A 118 -8.37 8.50 2.73
N GLN A 119 -8.23 7.68 3.78
CA GLN A 119 -9.00 7.84 5.02
C GLN A 119 -8.14 7.87 6.29
N ASP A 120 -8.35 8.87 7.15
CA ASP A 120 -7.56 9.12 8.37
C ASP A 120 -7.89 8.14 9.50
N ASN A 121 -9.15 7.73 9.61
CA ASN A 121 -9.68 6.92 10.71
C ASN A 121 -10.12 5.51 10.27
N ALA A 122 -9.63 5.02 9.13
CA ALA A 122 -9.96 3.68 8.68
C ALA A 122 -9.27 2.62 9.55
N ASN A 123 -9.95 1.48 9.73
CA ASN A 123 -9.30 0.24 10.14
C ASN A 123 -8.95 -0.53 8.86
N PRO A 124 -7.83 -0.19 8.18
CA PRO A 124 -7.56 -0.72 6.85
C PRO A 124 -7.54 -2.25 6.87
N PHE A 125 -8.11 -2.84 5.83
CA PHE A 125 -8.33 -4.28 5.68
C PHE A 125 -9.31 -4.91 6.68
N SER A 126 -9.87 -4.14 7.63
CA SER A 126 -10.92 -4.58 8.55
C SER A 126 -10.63 -5.91 9.25
N LEU A 127 -9.43 -6.06 9.82
CA LEU A 127 -8.95 -7.34 10.37
C LEU A 127 -9.85 -7.93 11.50
N ASN A 128 -10.65 -7.10 12.14
CA ASN A 128 -11.63 -7.49 13.16
C ASN A 128 -12.79 -8.32 12.60
N THR A 129 -13.08 -8.22 11.30
CA THR A 129 -14.13 -8.99 10.62
C THR A 129 -13.56 -10.10 9.73
N LEU A 130 -12.27 -10.40 9.86
CA LEU A 130 -11.59 -11.44 9.07
C LEU A 130 -12.15 -12.82 9.40
N THR A 131 -12.78 -13.45 8.41
CA THR A 131 -13.36 -14.79 8.55
C THR A 131 -12.30 -15.89 8.48
N ALA A 132 -12.63 -17.09 8.98
CA ALA A 132 -11.69 -18.22 8.94
C ALA A 132 -11.35 -18.66 7.51
N ILE A 133 -12.33 -18.62 6.61
CA ILE A 133 -12.21 -19.10 5.22
C ILE A 133 -11.29 -18.23 4.36
N GLU A 134 -11.19 -16.94 4.68
CA GLU A 134 -10.43 -15.98 3.88
C GLU A 134 -9.06 -15.71 4.52
N ARG A 135 -8.79 -16.19 5.74
CA ARG A 135 -7.56 -15.86 6.48
C ARG A 135 -6.31 -16.28 5.71
N MET A 136 -6.25 -17.52 5.22
CA MET A 136 -5.11 -18.00 4.43
C MET A 136 -5.04 -17.28 3.08
N PRO A 137 -6.11 -17.22 2.26
CA PRO A 137 -6.12 -16.44 1.03
C PRO A 137 -5.67 -14.99 1.20
N PHE A 138 -6.12 -14.33 2.26
CA PHE A 138 -5.79 -12.95 2.57
C PHE A 138 -4.31 -12.78 2.92
N SER A 139 -3.71 -13.72 3.67
CA SER A 139 -2.27 -13.71 3.94
C SER A 139 -1.43 -13.90 2.68
N GLU A 140 -1.85 -14.78 1.76
CA GLU A 140 -1.15 -15.02 0.50
C GLU A 140 -1.23 -13.79 -0.42
N LEU A 141 -2.41 -13.20 -0.55
CA LEU A 141 -2.62 -11.97 -1.33
C LEU A 141 -1.87 -10.77 -0.74
N LEU A 142 -1.85 -10.62 0.59
CA LEU A 142 -1.05 -9.58 1.24
C LEU A 142 0.43 -9.74 0.93
N LEU A 143 0.99 -10.94 1.06
CA LEU A 143 2.39 -11.19 0.75
C LEU A 143 2.67 -10.92 -0.74
N ASP A 144 1.83 -11.39 -1.65
CA ASP A 144 2.00 -11.16 -3.08
C ASP A 144 1.90 -9.68 -3.46
N GLY A 145 0.96 -8.95 -2.86
CA GLY A 145 0.80 -7.51 -3.00
C GLY A 145 2.04 -6.75 -2.50
N VAL A 146 2.51 -7.07 -1.29
CA VAL A 146 3.74 -6.50 -0.72
C VAL A 146 4.92 -6.72 -1.66
N ARG A 147 5.16 -7.96 -2.09
CA ARG A 147 6.25 -8.28 -3.04
C ARG A 147 6.12 -7.49 -4.33
N SER A 148 4.93 -7.48 -4.92
CA SER A 148 4.68 -6.84 -6.20
C SER A 148 4.96 -5.33 -6.14
N HIS A 149 4.46 -4.66 -5.11
CA HIS A 149 4.68 -3.22 -4.95
C HIS A 149 6.11 -2.89 -4.55
N TYR A 150 6.72 -3.65 -3.64
CA TYR A 150 8.10 -3.46 -3.24
C TYR A 150 9.07 -3.61 -4.42
N TRP A 151 8.95 -4.68 -5.22
CA TRP A 151 9.81 -4.89 -6.38
C TRP A 151 9.58 -3.86 -7.49
N THR A 152 8.34 -3.38 -7.65
CA THR A 152 8.04 -2.25 -8.54
C THR A 152 8.78 -1.00 -8.07
N MET A 153 8.71 -0.66 -6.79
CA MET A 153 9.35 0.55 -6.26
C MET A 153 10.87 0.46 -6.26
N SER A 154 11.44 -0.68 -5.83
CA SER A 154 12.90 -0.89 -5.75
C SER A 154 13.59 -0.99 -7.10
N SER A 155 12.82 -1.13 -8.19
CA SER A 155 13.33 -1.09 -9.56
C SER A 155 13.12 0.25 -10.26
N ASP A 156 12.29 1.13 -9.70
CA ASP A 156 11.99 2.44 -10.26
C ASP A 156 13.12 3.44 -9.93
N PRO A 157 13.77 4.06 -10.94
CA PRO A 157 14.78 5.10 -10.72
C PRO A 157 14.28 6.29 -9.88
N VAL A 158 12.98 6.59 -9.94
CA VAL A 158 12.38 7.67 -9.13
C VAL A 158 12.54 7.38 -7.65
N THR A 159 12.39 6.13 -7.22
CA THR A 159 12.58 5.75 -5.81
C THR A 159 13.97 6.09 -5.32
N TYR A 160 15.00 5.83 -6.13
CA TYR A 160 16.37 6.22 -5.81
C TYR A 160 16.53 7.75 -5.74
N GLN A 161 15.93 8.48 -6.68
CA GLN A 161 15.98 9.95 -6.71
C GLN A 161 15.30 10.55 -5.46
N LEU A 162 14.18 9.99 -5.01
CA LEU A 162 13.49 10.37 -3.78
C LEU A 162 14.37 10.15 -2.55
N ILE A 163 14.96 8.96 -2.40
CA ILE A 163 15.86 8.64 -1.27
C ILE A 163 17.09 9.55 -1.26
N LYS A 164 17.59 9.96 -2.43
CA LYS A 164 18.71 10.91 -2.56
C LYS A 164 18.31 12.38 -2.46
N GLY A 165 17.02 12.70 -2.26
CA GLY A 165 16.54 14.07 -2.17
C GLY A 165 16.73 14.88 -3.46
N GLN A 166 16.66 14.25 -4.62
CA GLN A 166 16.89 14.92 -5.91
C GLN A 166 15.65 15.68 -6.40
N VAL A 167 15.34 16.80 -5.72
CA VAL A 167 14.13 17.64 -5.92
C VAL A 167 13.87 17.97 -7.40
N ALA A 168 14.89 18.39 -8.15
CA ALA A 168 14.74 18.80 -9.55
C ALA A 168 14.40 17.66 -10.53
N LYS A 169 14.49 16.39 -10.10
CA LYS A 169 14.27 15.22 -10.97
C LYS A 169 12.94 14.52 -10.74
N VAL A 170 12.22 14.86 -9.68
CA VAL A 170 10.97 14.20 -9.31
C VAL A 170 9.86 15.24 -9.20
N SER A 171 8.81 15.09 -10.00
CA SER A 171 7.64 15.95 -9.86
C SER A 171 6.93 15.69 -8.52
N ASP A 172 6.27 16.72 -7.99
CA ASP A 172 5.43 16.64 -6.79
C ASP A 172 4.39 15.50 -6.88
N ARG A 173 3.70 15.38 -8.01
CA ARG A 173 2.73 14.33 -8.28
C ARG A 173 3.36 12.93 -8.21
N THR A 174 4.55 12.78 -8.80
CA THR A 174 5.27 11.51 -8.77
C THR A 174 5.73 11.18 -7.35
N ALA A 175 6.29 12.15 -6.62
CA ALA A 175 6.72 11.98 -5.23
C ALA A 175 5.55 11.54 -4.34
N LEU A 176 4.41 12.23 -4.43
CA LEU A 176 3.19 11.86 -3.69
C LEU A 176 2.70 10.45 -4.06
N ALA A 177 2.73 10.06 -5.34
CA ALA A 177 2.33 8.71 -5.75
C ALA A 177 3.22 7.61 -5.14
N HIS A 178 4.55 7.83 -5.11
CA HIS A 178 5.48 6.91 -4.43
C HIS A 178 5.26 6.89 -2.91
N GLY A 179 5.02 8.06 -2.29
CA GLY A 179 4.73 8.14 -0.86
C GLY A 179 3.46 7.38 -0.48
N ARG A 180 2.38 7.54 -1.26
CA ARG A 180 1.12 6.79 -1.09
C ARG A 180 1.36 5.28 -1.19
N ARG A 181 2.10 4.84 -2.21
CA ARG A 181 2.42 3.41 -2.38
C ARG A 181 3.27 2.89 -1.21
N ALA A 182 4.23 3.66 -0.72
CA ALA A 182 5.06 3.26 0.41
C ALA A 182 4.22 3.06 1.68
N VAL A 183 3.33 4.00 1.98
CA VAL A 183 2.38 3.90 3.11
C VAL A 183 1.49 2.67 2.96
N MET A 184 0.89 2.48 1.79
CA MET A 184 0.03 1.32 1.49
C MET A 184 0.76 -0.01 1.75
N VAL A 185 1.99 -0.17 1.28
CA VAL A 185 2.77 -1.39 1.48
C VAL A 185 3.16 -1.58 2.95
N GLN A 186 3.45 -0.52 3.69
CA GLN A 186 3.71 -0.62 5.14
C GLN A 186 2.48 -1.13 5.89
N HIS A 187 1.30 -0.61 5.58
CA HIS A 187 0.06 -1.13 6.18
C HIS A 187 -0.23 -2.58 5.78
N MET A 188 0.09 -2.99 4.54
CA MET A 188 0.01 -4.39 4.15
C MET A 188 0.98 -5.27 4.96
N LEU A 189 2.22 -4.81 5.19
CA LEU A 189 3.22 -5.51 6.01
C LEU A 189 2.75 -5.64 7.48
N GLU A 190 2.20 -4.58 8.05
CA GLU A 190 1.64 -4.59 9.42
C GLU A 190 0.44 -5.55 9.52
N ALA A 191 -0.45 -5.56 8.53
CA ALA A 191 -1.56 -6.49 8.48
C ALA A 191 -1.07 -7.94 8.36
N LEU A 192 -0.07 -8.19 7.51
CA LEU A 192 0.55 -9.49 7.31
C LEU A 192 1.20 -10.02 8.59
N ASP A 193 1.94 -9.16 9.32
CA ASP A 193 2.54 -9.52 10.60
C ASP A 193 1.48 -9.89 11.65
N LYS A 194 0.39 -9.13 11.73
CA LYS A 194 -0.72 -9.42 12.67
C LYS A 194 -1.41 -10.75 12.41
N ILE A 195 -1.54 -11.18 11.15
CA ILE A 195 -2.30 -12.40 10.80
C ILE A 195 -1.42 -13.64 10.61
N ALA A 196 -0.17 -13.45 10.19
CA ALA A 196 0.73 -14.51 9.75
C ALA A 196 2.19 -14.31 10.19
N GLY A 197 2.49 -13.32 11.04
CA GLY A 197 3.87 -13.03 11.48
C GLY A 197 4.61 -14.24 12.06
N ASN A 198 3.89 -15.08 12.80
CA ASN A 198 4.44 -16.28 13.43
C ASN A 198 4.68 -17.45 12.46
N SER A 199 4.10 -17.44 11.25
CA SER A 199 4.32 -18.49 10.25
C SER A 199 5.57 -18.24 9.40
N PHE A 200 6.21 -17.08 9.51
CA PHE A 200 7.42 -16.75 8.75
C PHE A 200 8.70 -17.22 9.44
N GLU A 201 9.60 -17.79 8.64
CA GLU A 201 10.94 -18.12 9.08
C GLU A 201 11.73 -16.86 9.49
N PRO A 202 12.72 -16.97 10.39
CA PRO A 202 13.49 -15.81 10.85
C PRO A 202 14.10 -14.97 9.70
N ALA A 203 14.58 -15.62 8.64
CA ALA A 203 15.13 -14.93 7.46
C ALA A 203 14.05 -14.13 6.70
N GLN A 204 12.86 -14.70 6.55
CA GLN A 204 11.72 -14.03 5.91
C GLN A 204 11.25 -12.83 6.73
N ARG A 205 11.16 -12.97 8.06
CA ARG A 205 10.83 -11.85 8.96
C ARG A 205 11.85 -10.72 8.89
N SER A 206 13.14 -11.06 8.88
CA SER A 206 14.22 -10.08 8.72
C SER A 206 14.14 -9.32 7.39
N GLU A 207 13.78 -10.03 6.31
CA GLU A 207 13.58 -9.40 5.00
C GLU A 207 12.35 -8.47 4.99
N LEU A 208 11.20 -8.90 5.52
CA LEU A 208 10.00 -8.05 5.66
C LEU A 208 10.28 -6.78 6.47
N GLN A 209 11.03 -6.90 7.58
CA GLN A 209 11.46 -5.75 8.38
C GLN A 209 12.40 -4.81 7.61
N THR A 210 13.26 -5.37 6.76
CA THR A 210 14.13 -4.58 5.90
C THR A 210 13.31 -3.80 4.87
N TRP A 211 12.35 -4.44 4.20
CA TRP A 211 11.44 -3.76 3.28
C TRP A 211 10.65 -2.66 3.99
N HIS A 212 10.16 -2.90 5.21
CA HIS A 212 9.47 -1.88 6.00
C HIS A 212 10.36 -0.64 6.26
N ARG A 213 11.64 -0.83 6.62
CA ARG A 213 12.60 0.26 6.83
C ARG A 213 12.88 1.03 5.55
N GLU A 214 13.08 0.33 4.43
CA GLU A 214 13.30 0.97 3.14
C GLU A 214 12.10 1.81 2.69
N LEU A 215 10.87 1.32 2.93
CA LEU A 215 9.64 2.08 2.67
C LEU A 215 9.55 3.35 3.53
N SER A 216 10.02 3.30 4.79
CA SER A 216 10.15 4.51 5.62
C SER A 216 11.11 5.53 5.01
N SER A 217 12.29 5.09 4.55
CA SER A 217 13.24 5.99 3.88
C SER A 217 12.68 6.61 2.60
N ILE A 218 11.83 5.89 1.86
CA ILE A 218 11.12 6.46 0.70
C ILE A 218 10.15 7.55 1.15
N ARG A 219 9.39 7.32 2.22
CA ARG A 219 8.46 8.34 2.76
C ARG A 219 9.19 9.59 3.22
N GLU A 220 10.31 9.44 3.92
CA GLU A 220 11.19 10.55 4.32
C GLU A 220 11.70 11.33 3.09
N GLY A 221 12.17 10.62 2.06
CA GLY A 221 12.60 11.23 0.80
C GLY A 221 11.48 11.99 0.09
N VAL A 222 10.26 11.45 0.09
CA VAL A 222 9.07 12.15 -0.43
C VAL A 222 8.79 13.40 0.39
N THR A 223 8.76 13.32 1.72
CA THR A 223 8.55 14.50 2.58
C THR A 223 9.57 15.58 2.27
N TYR A 224 10.85 15.22 2.17
CA TYR A 224 11.93 16.15 1.82
C TYR A 224 11.71 16.80 0.44
N VAL A 225 11.46 16.01 -0.60
CA VAL A 225 11.23 16.54 -1.96
C VAL A 225 10.02 17.47 -2.01
N MET A 226 8.93 17.13 -1.31
CA MET A 226 7.75 17.99 -1.24
C MET A 226 8.09 19.31 -0.55
N VAL A 227 8.73 19.27 0.63
CA VAL A 227 9.11 20.47 1.40
C VAL A 227 10.01 21.39 0.57
N GLU A 228 11.03 20.87 -0.09
CA GLU A 228 11.96 21.68 -0.87
C GLU A 228 11.34 22.20 -2.19
N THR A 229 10.49 21.40 -2.85
CA THR A 229 9.74 21.85 -4.04
C THR A 229 8.87 23.05 -3.68
N TYR A 230 8.16 22.96 -2.56
CA TYR A 230 7.31 24.07 -2.12
C TYR A 230 8.10 25.26 -1.58
N ARG A 231 9.25 25.05 -0.93
CA ARG A 231 10.15 26.15 -0.56
C ARG A 231 10.51 26.97 -1.79
N ALA A 232 10.94 26.33 -2.88
CA ALA A 232 11.30 27.01 -4.12
C ALA A 232 10.13 27.81 -4.72
N VAL A 233 8.91 27.28 -4.68
CA VAL A 233 7.71 27.98 -5.15
C VAL A 233 7.36 29.19 -4.27
N ILE A 234 7.47 29.05 -2.95
CA ILE A 234 7.20 30.13 -1.98
C ILE A 234 8.25 31.24 -2.06
N GLU A 235 9.52 30.89 -2.32
CA GLU A 235 10.59 31.87 -2.57
C GLU A 235 10.37 32.66 -3.87
N GLN A 236 9.72 32.05 -4.86
CA GLN A 236 9.46 32.65 -6.17
C GLN A 236 8.10 33.37 -6.25
N GLN A 237 7.12 33.03 -5.41
CA GLN A 237 5.80 33.64 -5.36
C GLN A 237 5.34 33.83 -3.91
N ARG A 238 4.91 35.06 -3.58
CA ARG A 238 4.38 35.49 -2.26
C ARG A 238 3.06 34.78 -1.90
N PHE A 239 3.10 33.47 -1.66
CA PHE A 239 1.94 32.67 -1.26
C PHE A 239 1.69 32.76 0.25
N GLU A 240 0.43 32.97 0.62
CA GLU A 240 0.02 33.11 2.03
C GLU A 240 -0.39 31.78 2.70
N GLN A 241 -0.73 30.71 1.95
CA GLN A 241 -1.16 29.41 2.53
C GLN A 241 -0.84 28.21 1.61
N MET A 242 -0.41 27.08 2.20
CA MET A 242 -0.06 25.83 1.51
C MET A 242 -1.17 24.78 1.67
N LYS A 243 -1.82 24.38 0.57
CA LYS A 243 -2.78 23.27 0.56
C LYS A 243 -2.13 21.97 0.10
N LEU A 244 -1.72 21.11 1.04
CA LEU A 244 -1.36 19.72 0.73
C LEU A 244 -2.63 18.88 0.65
N ARG A 245 -2.81 18.14 -0.45
CA ARG A 245 -3.89 17.15 -0.61
C ARG A 245 -3.27 15.79 -0.96
N GLY A 246 -3.60 14.76 -0.19
CA GLY A 246 -3.11 13.41 -0.45
C GLY A 246 -3.34 12.44 0.70
N CYS A 247 -2.61 11.32 0.67
CA CYS A 247 -2.77 10.27 1.69
C CYS A 247 -2.57 10.84 3.09
N PRO A 248 -3.50 10.56 4.02
CA PRO A 248 -3.47 11.12 5.37
C PRO A 248 -2.15 10.90 6.09
N ALA A 249 -1.68 9.65 6.16
CA ALA A 249 -0.43 9.31 6.85
C ALA A 249 0.82 9.93 6.20
N LEU A 250 0.76 10.26 4.91
CA LEU A 250 1.82 10.99 4.22
C LEU A 250 1.75 12.48 4.55
N VAL A 251 0.56 13.07 4.48
CA VAL A 251 0.33 14.48 4.81
C VAL A 251 0.66 14.74 6.29
N ASP A 252 0.28 13.84 7.19
CA ASP A 252 0.60 13.91 8.62
C ASP A 252 2.09 13.75 8.91
N GLY A 253 2.79 12.89 8.15
CA GLY A 253 4.25 12.81 8.21
C GLY A 253 4.90 14.15 7.85
N ILE A 254 4.46 14.75 6.73
CA ILE A 254 4.93 16.07 6.29
C ILE A 254 4.60 17.15 7.32
N ARG A 255 3.38 17.15 7.88
CA ARG A 255 2.95 18.08 8.95
C ARG A 255 3.84 17.94 10.19
N ARG A 256 4.11 16.71 10.61
CA ARG A 256 4.94 16.41 11.78
C ARG A 256 6.36 16.92 11.59
N ASP A 257 7.00 16.59 10.46
CA ASP A 257 8.35 17.04 10.17
C ASP A 257 8.47 18.56 10.16
N ILE A 258 7.46 19.27 9.62
CA ILE A 258 7.37 20.73 9.69
C ILE A 258 7.24 21.22 11.14
N SER A 259 6.35 20.62 11.93
CA SER A 259 6.09 21.02 13.32
C SER A 259 7.29 20.77 14.26
N GLU A 260 8.06 19.72 14.00
CA GLU A 260 9.26 19.35 14.76
C GLU A 260 10.52 20.12 14.31
N GLY A 261 10.38 21.02 13.32
CA GLY A 261 11.50 21.79 12.77
C GLY A 261 12.49 20.95 11.95
N LYS A 262 12.15 19.70 11.64
CA LYS A 262 12.90 18.81 10.75
C LYS A 262 12.67 19.17 9.28
N GLY A 263 11.52 19.76 8.97
CA GLY A 263 11.22 20.53 7.76
C GLY A 263 10.96 21.98 8.14
N GLN A 264 11.47 22.93 7.35
CA GLN A 264 11.28 24.36 7.62
C GLN A 264 10.68 25.05 6.40
N VAL A 265 9.45 25.55 6.55
CA VAL A 265 8.74 26.36 5.54
C VAL A 265 8.78 27.81 6.03
N THR A 266 9.60 28.65 5.41
CA THR A 266 9.70 30.08 5.73
C THR A 266 8.93 30.90 4.70
N VAL A 267 7.93 31.65 5.16
CA VAL A 267 7.25 32.69 4.37
C VAL A 267 7.76 34.05 4.84
N LYS A 268 8.17 34.91 3.89
CA LYS A 268 8.47 36.31 4.16
C LYS A 268 7.20 37.12 3.89
N GLY A 269 6.51 37.57 4.94
CA GLY A 269 5.50 38.62 4.87
C GLY A 269 6.14 40.00 5.13
N ASP A 270 5.78 40.97 4.30
CA ASP A 270 6.41 42.28 4.10
C ASP A 270 6.46 43.21 5.34
N ARG A 271 7.43 44.14 5.32
CA ARG A 271 7.36 45.43 6.01
C ARG A 271 6.33 46.33 5.35
#